data_AF-A0A961F275-F1
#
_entry.id   AF-A0A961F275-F1
#
_cell.length_a   1.000
_cell.length_b   1.000
_cell.length_c   1.000
_cell.angle_alpha   90.00
_cell.angle_beta   90.00
_cell.angle_gamma   90.00
#
_symmetry.space_group_name_H-M   'P 1'
#
loop_
_entity.id
_entity.type
_entity.pdbx_description
1 polymer ?
#
loop_
_entity_poly.entity_id
_entity_poly.type
_entity_poly.pdbx_seq_one_letter_code
_entity_poly.pdbx_strand_id
1 'polypeptide(L)'
;DHTESLYESIRSGIAFVFQKRAMLGTITLDLFAVLFGGAVALLPVYARDILFVGPEGLGILRAAPAVGAFAMAIVLSIFPPVKKTGPLFLFSVAAFGVCMLIFAVSTSFYLSLVLLALSGAFDNISVVVRSLTIQALTPDHMRGKVSSVNSIFVGSSNEIGAFESGLAADLMGTVPSVVFGAIMTQVSVVATLILFPSLRHLSFENLKNSEDNRNE
;
A
#
# COMPACT_ATOMS: atom_id res chain seq x y z
N ASP A 1 -4.43 37.94 -1.45
CA ASP A 1 -2.99 37.81 -1.13
C ASP A 1 -2.71 36.37 -0.74
N HIS A 2 -2.26 35.55 -1.70
CA HIS A 2 -2.08 34.11 -1.53
C HIS A 2 -0.71 33.68 -2.03
N THR A 3 0.29 33.81 -1.17
CA THR A 3 1.54 33.07 -1.28
C THR A 3 1.88 32.55 0.11
N GLU A 4 1.09 31.58 0.58
CA GLU A 4 1.62 30.66 1.60
C GLU A 4 2.85 29.99 0.97
N SER A 5 3.95 29.96 1.72
CA SER A 5 5.16 29.29 1.28
C SER A 5 4.88 27.81 1.03
N LEU A 6 5.52 27.20 0.03
CA LEU A 6 5.46 25.76 -0.22
C LEU A 6 5.71 24.95 1.07
N TYR A 7 6.61 25.46 1.92
CA TYR A 7 6.92 24.90 3.24
C TYR A 7 5.72 24.95 4.21
N GLU A 8 4.97 26.06 4.26
CA GLU A 8 3.79 26.20 5.11
C GLU A 8 2.63 25.33 4.62
N SER A 9 2.48 25.20 3.29
CA SER A 9 1.51 24.29 2.68
C SER A 9 1.82 22.81 2.97
N ILE A 10 3.09 22.40 2.91
CA ILE A 10 3.52 21.04 3.29
C ILE A 10 3.34 20.82 4.80
N ARG A 11 3.76 21.79 5.62
CA ARG A 11 3.65 21.70 7.09
C ARG A 11 2.20 21.59 7.56
N SER A 12 1.30 22.38 6.98
CA SER A 12 -0.13 22.31 7.30
C SER A 12 -0.76 20.99 6.84
N GLY A 13 -0.39 20.48 5.67
CA GLY A 13 -0.81 19.16 5.20
C GLY A 13 -0.34 18.02 6.12
N ILE A 14 0.93 18.04 6.55
CA ILE A 14 1.47 17.09 7.52
C ILE A 14 0.72 17.20 8.85
N ALA A 15 0.60 18.40 9.42
CA ALA A 15 -0.09 18.60 10.70
C ALA A 15 -1.53 18.06 10.67
N PHE A 16 -2.23 18.21 9.55
CA PHE A 16 -3.59 17.70 9.35
C PHE A 16 -3.66 16.17 9.34
N VAL A 17 -2.74 15.50 8.62
CA VAL A 17 -2.62 14.03 8.61
C VAL A 17 -2.35 13.50 10.02
N PHE A 18 -1.47 14.18 10.77
CA PHE A 18 -1.13 13.81 12.14
C PHE A 18 -2.25 14.07 13.16
N GLN A 19 -3.22 14.92 12.84
CA GLN A 19 -4.35 15.25 13.73
C GLN A 19 -5.46 14.19 13.70
N LYS A 20 -5.63 13.48 12.57
CA LYS A 20 -6.71 12.49 12.39
C LYS A 20 -6.16 11.07 12.55
N ARG A 21 -6.33 10.47 13.73
CA ARG A 21 -5.85 9.12 14.08
C ARG A 21 -6.19 8.02 13.05
N ALA A 22 -7.35 8.12 12.38
CA ALA A 22 -7.76 7.16 11.34
C ALA A 22 -6.95 7.30 10.04
N MET A 23 -6.59 8.53 9.62
CA MET A 23 -5.70 8.74 8.47
C MET A 23 -4.30 8.26 8.79
N LEU A 24 -3.80 8.62 9.97
CA LEU A 24 -2.49 8.21 10.46
C LEU A 24 -2.34 6.70 10.45
N GLY A 25 -3.30 5.95 11.03
CA GLY A 25 -3.26 4.49 11.03
C GLY A 25 -3.29 3.87 9.63
N THR A 26 -4.10 4.41 8.72
CA THR A 26 -4.21 3.90 7.34
C THR A 26 -2.94 4.18 6.54
N ILE A 27 -2.42 5.42 6.61
CA ILE A 27 -1.22 5.85 5.91
C ILE A 27 0.01 5.14 6.47
N THR A 28 0.14 5.01 7.79
CA THR A 28 1.25 4.30 8.42
C THR A 28 1.24 2.82 8.06
N LEU A 29 0.08 2.13 8.14
CA LEU A 29 0.00 0.73 7.73
C LEU A 29 0.36 0.54 6.26
N ASP A 30 -0.15 1.40 5.39
CA ASP A 30 0.16 1.32 3.96
C ASP A 30 1.65 1.58 3.69
N LEU A 31 2.24 2.61 4.32
CA LEU A 31 3.66 2.91 4.20
C LEU A 31 4.54 1.74 4.66
N PHE A 32 4.21 1.09 5.77
CA PHE A 32 4.95 -0.08 6.24
C PHE A 32 4.75 -1.30 5.33
N ALA A 33 3.54 -1.51 4.83
CA ALA A 33 3.26 -2.62 3.90
C ALA A 33 4.06 -2.47 2.60
N VAL A 34 4.14 -1.24 2.09
CA VAL A 34 4.88 -0.89 0.88
C VAL A 34 6.39 -0.92 1.11
N LEU A 35 6.87 -0.41 2.24
CA LEU A 35 8.29 -0.43 2.63
C LEU A 35 8.86 -1.86 2.58
N PHE A 36 8.13 -2.82 3.15
CA PHE A 36 8.58 -4.21 3.21
C PHE A 36 8.11 -5.06 2.00
N GLY A 37 7.34 -4.47 1.08
CA GLY A 37 6.79 -5.14 -0.11
C GLY A 37 7.73 -5.14 -1.32
N GLY A 38 8.98 -4.70 -1.17
CA GLY A 38 9.95 -4.40 -2.25
C GLY A 38 10.42 -5.57 -3.12
N ALA A 39 9.71 -6.70 -3.16
CA ALA A 39 10.06 -7.85 -4.00
C ALA A 39 10.09 -7.50 -5.50
N VAL A 40 9.35 -6.47 -5.93
CA VAL A 40 9.40 -5.97 -7.32
C VAL A 40 10.82 -5.50 -7.69
N ALA A 41 11.57 -4.93 -6.74
CA ALA A 41 12.97 -4.54 -6.94
C ALA A 41 13.91 -5.75 -7.12
N LEU A 42 13.53 -6.90 -6.55
CA LEU A 42 14.28 -8.16 -6.62
C LEU A 42 13.83 -9.06 -7.77
N LEU A 43 12.80 -8.69 -8.54
CA LEU A 43 12.31 -9.46 -9.68
C LEU A 43 13.38 -9.83 -10.72
N PRO A 44 14.35 -8.94 -11.07
CA PRO A 44 15.41 -9.31 -12.00
C PRO A 44 16.26 -10.49 -11.51
N VAL A 45 16.55 -10.53 -10.20
CA VAL A 45 17.30 -11.61 -9.56
C VAL A 45 16.45 -12.88 -9.51
N TYR A 46 15.16 -12.78 -9.14
CA TYR A 46 14.24 -13.91 -9.20
C TYR A 46 14.10 -14.52 -10.60
N ALA A 47 13.94 -13.68 -11.62
CA ALA A 47 13.78 -14.11 -13.00
C ALA A 47 15.01 -14.89 -13.48
N ARG A 48 16.21 -14.39 -13.17
CA ARG A 48 17.46 -14.99 -13.62
C ARG A 48 17.87 -16.23 -12.81
N ASP A 49 17.87 -16.10 -11.48
CA ASP A 49 18.58 -17.05 -10.60
C ASP A 49 17.63 -18.09 -9.97
N ILE A 50 16.32 -17.86 -9.97
CA ILE A 50 15.32 -18.75 -9.35
C ILE A 50 14.40 -19.37 -10.39
N LEU A 51 13.83 -18.55 -11.27
CA LEU A 51 12.86 -18.98 -12.28
C LEU A 51 13.51 -19.36 -13.61
N PHE A 52 14.80 -19.06 -13.79
CA PHE A 52 15.58 -19.33 -15.01
C PHE A 52 14.89 -18.85 -16.30
N VAL A 53 14.24 -17.69 -16.22
CA VAL A 53 13.55 -17.07 -17.35
C VAL A 53 14.36 -15.91 -17.92
N GLY A 54 14.32 -15.77 -19.25
CA GLY A 54 14.99 -14.67 -19.95
C GLY A 54 14.32 -13.30 -19.74
N PRO A 55 14.82 -12.27 -20.43
CA PRO A 55 14.28 -10.90 -20.36
C PRO A 55 12.79 -10.81 -20.71
N GLU A 56 12.31 -11.67 -21.60
CA GLU A 56 10.88 -11.76 -21.95
C GLU A 56 10.03 -12.18 -20.75
N GLY A 57 10.46 -13.21 -20.00
CA GLY A 57 9.78 -13.69 -18.80
C GLY A 57 9.80 -12.65 -17.67
N LEU A 58 10.91 -11.92 -17.52
CA LEU A 58 10.98 -10.77 -16.59
C LEU A 58 9.97 -9.68 -16.97
N GLY A 59 9.83 -9.37 -18.26
CA GLY A 59 8.83 -8.42 -18.75
C GLY A 59 7.41 -8.83 -18.36
N ILE A 60 7.07 -10.10 -18.55
CA ILE A 60 5.77 -10.67 -18.17
C ILE A 60 5.57 -10.62 -16.64
N LEU A 61 6.57 -11.00 -15.84
CA LEU A 61 6.51 -10.92 -14.38
C LEU A 61 6.32 -9.49 -13.88
N ARG A 62 6.98 -8.51 -14.51
CA ARG A 62 6.82 -7.10 -14.16
C ARG A 62 5.46 -6.54 -14.56
N ALA A 63 4.85 -7.07 -15.61
CA ALA A 63 3.51 -6.69 -16.07
C ALA A 63 2.39 -7.30 -15.20
N ALA A 64 2.61 -8.47 -14.61
CA ALA A 64 1.59 -9.19 -13.83
C ALA A 64 0.90 -8.33 -12.75
N PRO A 65 1.63 -7.62 -11.85
CA PRO A 65 1.01 -6.76 -10.86
C PRO A 65 0.15 -5.66 -11.47
N ALA A 66 0.59 -5.05 -12.58
CA ALA A 66 -0.17 -4.02 -13.26
C ALA A 66 -1.48 -4.56 -13.87
N VAL A 67 -1.45 -5.77 -14.45
CA VAL A 67 -2.65 -6.44 -14.98
C VAL A 67 -3.64 -6.75 -13.85
N GLY A 68 -3.15 -7.26 -12.71
CA GLY A 68 -3.97 -7.53 -11.54
C GLY A 68 -4.60 -6.27 -10.95
N ALA A 69 -3.80 -5.22 -10.79
CA ALA A 69 -4.26 -3.92 -10.33
C ALA A 69 -5.32 -3.31 -11.26
N PHE A 70 -5.12 -3.40 -12.58
CA PHE A 70 -6.08 -2.92 -13.57
C PHE A 70 -7.40 -3.69 -13.52
N ALA A 71 -7.35 -5.02 -13.45
CA ALA A 71 -8.55 -5.84 -13.29
C ALA A 71 -9.32 -5.48 -12.02
N MET A 72 -8.61 -5.30 -10.89
CA MET A 72 -9.23 -4.89 -9.63
C MET A 72 -9.81 -3.48 -9.70
N ALA A 73 -9.16 -2.54 -10.40
CA ALA A 73 -9.68 -1.20 -10.59
C ALA A 73 -11.04 -1.19 -11.31
N ILE A 74 -11.22 -2.05 -12.33
CA ILE A 74 -12.52 -2.24 -12.99
C ILE A 74 -13.55 -2.78 -11.99
N VAL A 75 -13.18 -3.79 -11.20
CA VAL A 75 -14.06 -4.37 -10.17
C VAL A 75 -14.49 -3.32 -9.15
N LEU A 76 -13.57 -2.50 -8.65
CA LEU A 76 -13.86 -1.44 -7.68
C LEU A 76 -14.66 -0.28 -8.27
N SER A 77 -14.54 -0.03 -9.58
CA SER A 77 -15.37 0.94 -10.29
C SER A 77 -16.85 0.52 -10.28
N ILE A 78 -17.13 -0.79 -10.34
CA ILE A 78 -18.49 -1.36 -10.27
C ILE A 78 -18.93 -1.56 -8.81
N PHE A 79 -18.01 -1.98 -7.94
CA PHE A 79 -18.27 -2.29 -6.53
C PHE A 79 -17.41 -1.40 -5.61
N PRO A 80 -17.77 -0.12 -5.43
CA PRO A 80 -16.99 0.80 -4.62
C PRO A 80 -16.96 0.35 -3.14
N PRO A 81 -15.82 0.47 -2.46
CA PRO A 81 -15.63 0.00 -1.08
C PRO A 81 -16.20 0.97 -0.04
N VAL A 82 -17.49 1.31 -0.16
CA VAL A 82 -18.16 2.37 0.63
C VAL A 82 -18.63 1.91 2.02
N LYS A 83 -19.07 0.66 2.19
CA LYS A 83 -19.75 0.23 3.43
C LYS A 83 -18.85 -0.44 4.49
N LYS A 84 -17.72 -1.05 4.08
CA LYS A 84 -16.83 -1.86 4.95
C LYS A 84 -15.34 -1.62 4.65
N THR A 85 -14.95 -0.36 4.62
CA THR A 85 -13.64 0.09 4.15
C THR A 85 -12.48 -0.40 5.03
N GLY A 86 -12.63 -0.33 6.35
CA GLY A 86 -11.58 -0.75 7.29
C GLY A 86 -11.25 -2.25 7.21
N PRO A 87 -12.24 -3.17 7.35
CA PRO A 87 -12.00 -4.60 7.21
C PRO A 87 -11.46 -5.02 5.84
N LEU A 88 -11.97 -4.39 4.77
CA LEU A 88 -11.50 -4.67 3.41
C LEU A 88 -10.04 -4.25 3.21
N PHE A 89 -9.64 -3.10 3.74
CA PHE A 89 -8.27 -2.63 3.72
C PHE A 89 -7.32 -3.59 4.43
N LEU A 90 -7.65 -3.96 5.67
CA LEU A 90 -6.84 -4.89 6.47
C LEU A 90 -6.73 -6.26 5.79
N PHE A 91 -7.83 -6.76 5.23
CA PHE A 91 -7.81 -8.02 4.46
C PHE A 91 -6.92 -7.91 3.23
N SER A 92 -6.96 -6.79 2.51
CA SER A 92 -6.18 -6.59 1.28
C SER A 92 -4.68 -6.56 1.58
N VAL A 93 -4.25 -5.83 2.60
CA VAL A 93 -2.83 -5.80 3.02
C VAL A 93 -2.38 -7.17 3.53
N ALA A 94 -3.23 -7.87 4.29
CA ALA A 94 -2.91 -9.23 4.74
C ALA A 94 -2.78 -10.20 3.55
N ALA A 95 -3.71 -10.18 2.61
CA ALA A 95 -3.70 -11.02 1.42
C ALA A 95 -2.49 -10.71 0.52
N PHE A 96 -2.13 -9.44 0.37
CA PHE A 96 -0.91 -9.02 -0.30
C PHE A 96 0.32 -9.68 0.32
N GLY A 97 0.53 -9.54 1.63
CA GLY A 97 1.71 -10.12 2.28
C GLY A 97 1.74 -11.65 2.23
N VAL A 98 0.59 -12.34 2.26
CA VAL A 98 0.51 -13.79 2.04
C VAL A 98 0.92 -14.16 0.62
N CYS A 99 0.46 -13.41 -0.40
CA CYS A 99 0.88 -13.63 -1.79
C CYS A 99 2.39 -13.47 -1.94
N MET A 100 2.98 -12.45 -1.29
CA MET A 100 4.42 -12.22 -1.30
C MET A 100 5.20 -13.33 -0.59
N LEU A 101 4.68 -13.87 0.51
CA LEU A 101 5.29 -14.97 1.23
C LEU A 101 5.32 -16.25 0.38
N ILE A 102 4.22 -16.58 -0.28
CA ILE A 102 4.13 -17.75 -1.17
C ILE A 102 5.01 -17.52 -2.42
N PHE A 103 5.03 -16.30 -2.97
CA PHE A 103 5.87 -15.94 -4.10
C PHE A 103 7.36 -16.14 -3.78
N ALA A 104 7.78 -15.78 -2.55
CA ALA A 104 9.17 -15.86 -2.15
C ALA A 104 9.72 -17.30 -2.22
N VAL A 105 8.90 -18.28 -1.81
CA VAL A 105 9.27 -19.70 -1.82
C VAL A 105 8.90 -20.41 -3.13
N SER A 106 8.23 -19.72 -4.06
CA SER A 106 7.78 -20.28 -5.32
C SER A 106 8.93 -20.40 -6.31
N THR A 107 9.13 -21.60 -6.85
CA THR A 107 10.07 -21.90 -7.94
C THR A 107 9.37 -22.05 -9.29
N SER A 108 8.05 -21.94 -9.33
CA SER A 108 7.26 -22.10 -10.56
C SER A 108 6.91 -20.75 -11.17
N PHE A 109 7.31 -20.54 -12.44
CA PHE A 109 7.04 -19.30 -13.17
C PHE A 109 5.55 -18.91 -13.20
N TYR A 110 4.68 -19.87 -13.53
CA TYR A 110 3.24 -19.63 -13.61
C TYR A 110 2.61 -19.32 -12.25
N LEU A 111 3.06 -20.01 -11.19
CA LEU A 111 2.58 -19.75 -9.83
C LEU A 111 3.00 -18.34 -9.39
N SER A 112 4.27 -17.98 -9.61
CA SER A 112 4.80 -16.66 -9.32
C SER A 112 4.07 -15.56 -10.10
N LEU A 113 3.73 -15.82 -11.37
CA LEU A 113 2.95 -14.89 -12.19
C LEU A 113 1.55 -14.61 -11.62
N VAL A 114 0.84 -15.67 -11.24
CA VAL A 114 -0.50 -15.55 -10.63
C VAL A 114 -0.43 -14.83 -9.29
N LEU A 115 0.57 -15.15 -8.46
CA LEU A 115 0.76 -14.50 -7.15
C LEU A 115 1.08 -13.01 -7.27
N LEU A 116 1.90 -12.63 -8.27
CA LEU A 116 2.19 -11.22 -8.56
C LEU A 116 0.97 -10.47 -9.10
N ALA A 117 0.14 -11.11 -9.92
CA ALA A 117 -1.12 -10.52 -10.34
C ALA A 117 -2.10 -10.34 -9.17
N LEU A 118 -2.22 -11.34 -8.30
CA LEU A 118 -3.05 -11.24 -7.10
C LEU A 118 -2.53 -10.18 -6.13
N SER A 119 -1.21 -10.09 -5.93
CA SER A 119 -0.62 -9.07 -5.06
C SER A 119 -0.93 -7.66 -5.59
N GLY A 120 -0.80 -7.42 -6.90
CA GLY A 120 -1.18 -6.16 -7.53
C GLY A 120 -2.68 -5.86 -7.41
N ALA A 121 -3.54 -6.87 -7.50
CA ALA A 121 -4.98 -6.70 -7.27
C ALA A 121 -5.28 -6.25 -5.83
N PHE A 122 -4.69 -6.91 -4.83
CA PHE A 122 -4.88 -6.54 -3.42
C PHE A 122 -4.28 -5.17 -3.07
N ASP A 123 -3.11 -4.86 -3.61
CA ASP A 123 -2.48 -3.54 -3.45
C ASP A 123 -3.36 -2.42 -3.99
N ASN A 124 -4.01 -2.63 -5.14
CA ASN A 124 -4.91 -1.63 -5.71
C ASN A 124 -6.07 -1.26 -4.77
N ILE A 125 -6.60 -2.22 -4.01
CA ILE A 125 -7.64 -1.96 -3.01
C ILE A 125 -7.11 -1.03 -1.92
N SER A 126 -5.88 -1.26 -1.45
CA SER A 126 -5.22 -0.43 -0.44
C SER A 126 -5.04 1.01 -0.92
N VAL A 127 -4.55 1.17 -2.15
CA VAL A 127 -4.37 2.47 -2.81
C VAL A 127 -5.71 3.22 -2.93
N VAL A 128 -6.77 2.54 -3.36
CA VAL A 128 -8.11 3.13 -3.51
C VAL A 128 -8.68 3.54 -2.16
N VAL A 129 -8.61 2.68 -1.15
CA VAL A 129 -9.09 2.99 0.21
C VAL A 129 -8.35 4.19 0.79
N ARG A 130 -7.01 4.24 0.67
CA ARG A 130 -6.22 5.38 1.11
C ARG A 130 -6.65 6.66 0.40
N SER A 131 -6.82 6.60 -0.92
CA SER A 131 -7.23 7.75 -1.73
C SER A 131 -8.61 8.27 -1.35
N LEU A 132 -9.56 7.38 -1.09
CA LEU A 132 -10.90 7.73 -0.60
C LEU A 132 -10.87 8.30 0.81
N THR A 133 -10.03 7.75 1.70
CA THR A 133 -9.87 8.22 3.08
C THR A 133 -9.34 9.65 3.10
N ILE A 134 -8.30 9.93 2.31
CA ILE A 134 -7.73 11.28 2.18
C ILE A 134 -8.78 12.24 1.59
N GLN A 135 -9.47 11.85 0.51
CA GLN A 135 -10.47 12.70 -0.13
C GLN A 135 -11.69 12.98 0.75
N ALA A 136 -12.13 12.00 1.54
CA ALA A 136 -13.27 12.12 2.43
C ALA A 136 -12.98 13.00 3.65
N LEU A 137 -11.75 12.96 4.17
CA LEU A 137 -11.36 13.68 5.38
C LEU A 137 -10.71 15.04 5.12
N THR A 138 -10.36 15.35 3.88
CA THR A 138 -9.64 16.58 3.54
C THR A 138 -10.60 17.65 2.99
N PRO A 139 -10.67 18.84 3.62
CA PRO A 139 -11.42 19.98 3.11
C PRO A 139 -10.98 20.35 1.70
N ASP A 140 -11.91 20.80 0.84
CA ASP A 140 -11.66 21.06 -0.58
C ASP A 140 -10.46 21.98 -0.83
N HIS A 141 -10.27 23.01 0.00
CA HIS A 141 -9.15 23.95 -0.10
C HIS A 141 -7.78 23.37 0.30
N MET A 142 -7.75 22.22 0.99
CA MET A 142 -6.52 21.52 1.42
C MET A 142 -6.22 20.26 0.61
N ARG A 143 -7.11 19.81 -0.27
CA ARG A 143 -6.95 18.54 -1.01
C ARG A 143 -5.64 18.47 -1.78
N GLY A 144 -5.27 19.53 -2.49
CA GLY A 144 -4.00 19.60 -3.21
C GLY A 144 -2.79 19.51 -2.28
N LYS A 145 -2.84 20.16 -1.10
CA LYS A 145 -1.75 20.15 -0.12
C LYS A 145 -1.55 18.77 0.50
N VAL A 146 -2.64 18.13 0.95
CA VAL A 146 -2.59 16.80 1.57
C VAL A 146 -2.23 15.72 0.54
N SER A 147 -2.76 15.81 -0.69
CA SER A 147 -2.40 14.87 -1.76
C SER A 147 -0.91 14.94 -2.10
N SER A 148 -0.32 16.14 -2.17
CA SER A 148 1.11 16.30 -2.42
C SER A 148 1.96 15.68 -1.32
N VAL A 149 1.59 15.89 -0.05
CA VAL A 149 2.26 15.25 1.09
C VAL A 149 2.17 13.73 0.97
N ASN A 150 0.97 13.19 0.72
CA ASN A 150 0.78 11.76 0.53
C ASN A 150 1.64 11.21 -0.62
N SER A 151 1.67 11.86 -1.78
CA SER A 151 2.51 11.44 -2.90
C SER A 151 4.00 11.40 -2.56
N ILE A 152 4.51 12.37 -1.81
CA ILE A 152 5.90 12.38 -1.34
C ILE A 152 6.13 11.19 -0.40
N PHE A 153 5.26 10.97 0.58
CA PHE A 153 5.39 9.84 1.51
C PHE A 153 5.39 8.49 0.78
N VAL A 154 4.47 8.29 -0.16
CA VAL A 154 4.37 7.04 -0.93
C VAL A 154 5.59 6.84 -1.82
N GLY A 155 6.00 7.89 -2.56
CA GLY A 155 7.19 7.83 -3.41
C GLY A 155 8.46 7.54 -2.63
N SER A 156 8.69 8.27 -1.54
CA SER A 156 9.86 8.06 -0.68
C SER A 156 9.88 6.67 -0.05
N SER A 157 8.75 6.17 0.45
CA SER A 157 8.70 4.83 1.05
C SER A 157 8.91 3.70 0.05
N ASN A 158 8.44 3.83 -1.19
CA ASN A 158 8.74 2.87 -2.26
C ASN A 158 10.25 2.76 -2.49
N GLU A 159 10.95 3.90 -2.58
CA GLU A 159 12.40 3.92 -2.80
C GLU A 159 13.19 3.39 -1.61
N ILE A 160 12.79 3.77 -0.38
CA ILE A 160 13.43 3.25 0.84
C ILE A 160 13.20 1.74 0.95
N GLY A 161 12.01 1.24 0.60
CA GLY A 161 11.69 -0.18 0.63
C GLY A 161 12.46 -0.99 -0.40
N ALA A 162 12.65 -0.43 -1.60
CA ALA A 162 13.50 -1.03 -2.62
C ALA A 162 14.97 -1.09 -2.17
N PHE A 163 15.47 -0.03 -1.53
CA PHE A 163 16.81 0.01 -0.95
C PHE A 163 16.99 -1.04 0.16
N GLU A 164 16.05 -1.10 1.11
CA GLU A 164 16.05 -2.10 2.18
C GLU A 164 16.02 -3.52 1.63
N SER A 165 15.13 -3.79 0.66
CA SER A 165 15.01 -5.10 0.02
C SER A 165 16.28 -5.51 -0.70
N GLY A 166 16.97 -4.55 -1.35
CA GLY A 166 18.26 -4.75 -1.99
C GLY A 166 19.38 -5.06 -0.98
N LEU A 167 19.49 -4.28 0.08
CA LEU A 167 20.47 -4.49 1.14
C LEU A 167 20.24 -5.84 1.86
N ALA A 168 18.99 -6.16 2.17
CA ALA A 168 18.63 -7.45 2.73
C ALA A 168 18.95 -8.58 1.75
N ALA A 169 18.68 -8.42 0.46
CA ALA A 169 19.03 -9.46 -0.53
C ALA A 169 20.54 -9.70 -0.62
N ASP A 170 21.36 -8.66 -0.45
CA ASP A 170 22.83 -8.78 -0.40
C ASP A 170 23.31 -9.49 0.88
N LEU A 171 22.72 -9.17 2.03
CA LEU A 171 23.15 -9.71 3.33
C LEU A 171 22.64 -11.12 3.64
N MET A 172 21.39 -11.44 3.30
CA MET A 172 20.72 -12.70 3.65
C MET A 172 20.25 -13.52 2.45
N GLY A 173 20.44 -13.03 1.22
CA GLY A 173 19.97 -13.66 0.00
C GLY A 173 18.57 -13.21 -0.41
N THR A 174 18.23 -13.42 -1.69
CA THR A 174 17.01 -12.90 -2.31
C THR A 174 15.73 -13.51 -1.73
N VAL A 175 15.69 -14.82 -1.51
CA VAL A 175 14.50 -15.49 -0.94
C VAL A 175 14.27 -15.09 0.52
N PRO A 176 15.26 -15.19 1.43
CA PRO A 176 15.07 -14.76 2.82
C PRO A 176 14.72 -13.28 2.96
N SER A 177 15.26 -12.40 2.10
CA SER A 177 14.90 -10.98 2.06
C SER A 177 13.40 -10.76 1.78
N VAL A 178 12.85 -11.41 0.75
CA VAL A 178 11.41 -11.28 0.44
C VAL A 178 10.54 -11.92 1.53
N VAL A 179 10.95 -13.05 2.10
CA VAL A 179 10.24 -13.68 3.23
C VAL A 179 10.22 -12.75 4.44
N PHE A 180 11.36 -12.12 4.77
CA PHE A 180 11.48 -11.15 5.86
C PHE A 180 10.52 -9.98 5.64
N GLY A 181 10.52 -9.41 4.43
CA GLY A 181 9.60 -8.32 4.07
C GLY A 181 8.14 -8.73 4.22
N ALA A 182 7.75 -9.90 3.69
CA ALA A 182 6.38 -10.41 3.80
C ALA A 182 5.94 -10.64 5.26
N ILE A 183 6.83 -11.15 6.12
CA ILE A 183 6.57 -11.32 7.56
C ILE A 183 6.41 -9.95 8.22
N MET A 184 7.27 -8.99 7.92
CA MET A 184 7.16 -7.63 8.46
C MET A 184 5.83 -6.98 8.06
N THR A 185 5.38 -7.13 6.81
CA THR A 185 4.05 -6.68 6.38
C THR A 185 2.93 -7.31 7.22
N GLN A 186 2.98 -8.62 7.49
CA GLN A 186 1.97 -9.28 8.35
C GLN A 186 2.02 -8.75 9.78
N VAL A 187 3.21 -8.55 10.34
CA VAL A 187 3.39 -7.95 11.67
C VAL A 187 2.80 -6.55 11.70
N SER A 188 3.00 -5.72 10.67
CA SER A 188 2.41 -4.39 10.57
C SER A 188 0.87 -4.43 10.55
N VAL A 189 0.27 -5.42 9.85
CA VAL A 189 -1.19 -5.63 9.88
C VAL A 189 -1.66 -5.98 11.29
N VAL A 190 -1.00 -6.93 11.96
CA VAL A 190 -1.36 -7.35 13.33
C VAL A 190 -1.17 -6.20 14.32
N ALA A 191 -0.05 -5.47 14.23
CA ALA A 191 0.21 -4.30 15.05
C ALA A 191 -0.87 -3.24 14.84
N THR A 192 -1.29 -2.99 13.60
CA THR A 192 -2.36 -2.04 13.29
C THR A 192 -3.71 -2.48 13.85
N LEU A 193 -4.01 -3.78 13.80
CA LEU A 193 -5.21 -4.35 14.42
C LEU A 193 -5.26 -4.13 15.94
N ILE A 194 -4.10 -4.09 16.60
CA ILE A 194 -3.96 -3.91 18.06
C ILE A 194 -3.92 -2.42 18.44
N LEU A 195 -3.15 -1.61 17.71
CA LEU A 195 -2.95 -0.18 17.97
C LEU A 195 -4.17 0.66 17.57
N PHE A 196 -4.91 0.23 16.54
CA PHE A 196 -6.03 0.96 15.97
C PHE A 196 -7.28 0.07 15.83
N PRO A 197 -7.86 -0.42 16.94
CA PRO A 197 -9.08 -1.23 16.90
C PRO A 197 -10.26 -0.49 16.25
N SER A 198 -10.25 0.84 16.23
CA SER A 198 -11.21 1.66 15.48
C SER A 198 -11.21 1.38 13.97
N LEU A 199 -10.11 0.89 13.38
CA LEU A 199 -10.06 0.50 11.96
C LEU A 199 -10.94 -0.72 11.66
N ARG A 200 -11.22 -1.59 12.65
CA ARG A 200 -12.12 -2.74 12.47
C ARG A 200 -13.59 -2.33 12.25
N HIS A 201 -13.97 -1.14 12.69
CA HIS A 201 -15.32 -0.58 12.57
C HIS A 201 -15.37 0.65 11.66
N LEU A 202 -14.30 0.94 10.91
CA LEU A 202 -14.27 2.08 9.98
C LEU A 202 -15.22 1.80 8.80
N SER A 203 -16.36 2.49 8.81
CA SER A 203 -17.26 2.65 7.67
C SER A 203 -17.26 4.13 7.29
N PHE A 204 -17.21 4.45 5.99
CA PHE A 204 -17.23 5.85 5.50
C PHE A 204 -18.47 6.62 5.99
N GLU A 205 -19.54 5.92 6.33
CA GLU A 205 -20.80 6.47 6.86
C GLU A 205 -20.61 7.14 8.24
N ASN A 206 -19.70 6.63 9.08
CA ASN A 206 -19.37 7.23 10.38
C ASN A 206 -18.42 8.43 10.27
N LEU A 207 -17.59 8.47 9.22
CA LEU A 207 -16.67 9.59 8.96
C LEU A 207 -17.42 10.83 8.47
N LYS A 208 -18.49 10.65 7.67
CA LYS A 208 -19.35 11.75 7.23
C LYS A 208 -20.20 12.33 8.36
N ASN A 209 -20.78 11.48 9.22
CA ASN A 209 -21.63 11.93 10.35
C ASN A 209 -20.87 12.64 11.48
N SER A 210 -19.55 12.42 11.62
CA SER A 210 -18.77 13.07 12.69
C SER A 210 -18.20 14.45 12.31
N GLU A 211 -18.26 14.83 11.02
CA GLU A 211 -18.04 16.22 10.60
C GLU A 211 -19.33 17.04 10.60
N ASP A 212 -20.48 16.45 10.29
CA ASP A 212 -21.79 17.15 10.40
C ASP A 212 -22.05 17.60 11.86
N ASN A 213 -21.85 16.70 12.83
CA ASN A 213 -22.00 17.00 14.26
C ASN A 213 -20.92 17.91 14.87
N ARG A 214 -19.87 18.31 14.13
CA ARG A 214 -18.87 19.28 14.60
C ARG A 214 -19.05 20.68 14.00
N ASN A 215 -19.87 20.76 12.95
CA ASN A 215 -20.17 22.00 12.25
C ASN A 215 -21.57 22.54 12.61
N GLU A 216 -22.35 21.82 13.43
CA GLU A 216 -23.47 22.32 14.24
C GLU A 216 -23.00 22.73 15.65
#